data_AF-A0A3Q3G5Z9-F1
#
_entry.id   AF-A0A3Q3G5Z9-F1
#
_cell.length_a   1.000
_cell.length_b   1.000
_cell.length_c   1.000
_cell.angle_alpha   90.00
_cell.angle_beta   90.00
_cell.angle_gamma   90.00
#
_symmetry.space_group_name_H-M   'P 1'
#
loop_
_entity.id
_entity.type
_entity.pdbx_description
1 polymer ?
#
loop_
_entity_poly.entity_id
_entity_poly.type
_entity_poly.pdbx_seq_one_letter_code
_entity_poly.pdbx_strand_id
1 'polypeptide(L)'
;HQNPTRPPPPNHLYPTRPSEPHQTIRTPPDHLQAQSSLAEDSTSHLSSSSRIVRSPARTLSFRSMQTKVTLLDGSLFTCIIEKRARGQQLIDRVCEHINLLERDYFCLSFRDADNNKVPVCLSACVPWNFSFNVKFYPPNPTQLSEDITRYFLCLQLRQDIVSGRLPCSFATHTVLGSYTIQSELGDYDPDYVSELCFAPNQTKEMEEKIMELHRTHRGMTPAEAEMYFLDNVKKLSMYGVDLHHARDSEGVAIMLGVCSSGLLVYRDRLRINRFSWPKILKISYKRNNFYIKIRPGEFDQFESTIGFKLLNHRAAKRLWKVCVEHHSFFRLLSPEETPKKTLSLGSKFRYSGRTQIQSRRASAQISRPAPHFPRCISKRNMLSRSLDGGTHPDQSILSSSLSANS
;
A
#
# COMPACT_ATOMS: atom_id res chain seq x y z
N HIS A 1 71.67 1.27 1.44
CA HIS A 1 71.18 2.66 1.37
C HIS A 1 69.84 2.77 2.09
N GLN A 2 69.83 3.59 3.16
CA GLN A 2 68.76 4.45 3.72
C GLN A 2 67.28 3.96 3.80
N ASN A 3 66.86 3.75 5.06
CA ASN A 3 65.60 4.06 5.79
C ASN A 3 64.56 5.03 5.14
N PRO A 4 63.27 5.16 5.63
CA PRO A 4 62.88 5.12 7.05
C PRO A 4 61.48 4.55 7.48
N THR A 5 61.51 3.99 8.71
CA THR A 5 60.59 4.12 9.87
C THR A 5 59.09 4.44 9.74
N ARG A 6 58.30 3.54 10.36
CA ARG A 6 56.88 3.64 10.75
C ARG A 6 56.76 4.16 12.20
N PRO A 7 55.82 5.06 12.55
CA PRO A 7 55.55 5.43 13.94
C PRO A 7 54.59 4.43 14.64
N PRO A 8 54.73 4.21 15.97
CA PRO A 8 53.80 3.39 16.76
C PRO A 8 52.57 4.20 17.25
N PRO A 9 51.44 3.54 17.56
CA PRO A 9 50.28 4.21 18.14
C PRO A 9 50.42 4.40 19.67
N PRO A 10 49.78 5.42 20.27
CA PRO A 10 49.80 5.63 21.71
C PRO A 10 48.84 4.71 22.48
N ASN A 11 49.34 4.14 23.57
CA ASN A 11 48.58 3.51 24.67
C ASN A 11 47.78 4.59 25.42
N HIS A 12 46.50 4.35 25.76
CA HIS A 12 45.91 4.79 27.03
C HIS A 12 44.63 4.01 27.39
N LEU A 13 44.77 3.20 28.44
CA LEU A 13 43.91 3.10 29.64
C LEU A 13 42.41 2.83 29.49
N TYR A 14 42.04 1.59 29.85
CA TYR A 14 40.73 1.22 30.39
C TYR A 14 40.44 1.93 31.72
N PRO A 15 39.15 2.19 32.02
CA PRO A 15 38.65 2.05 33.38
C PRO A 15 37.63 0.91 33.51
N THR A 16 37.86 0.16 34.56
CA THR A 16 37.13 -0.94 35.15
C THR A 16 35.70 -0.60 35.59
N ARG A 17 34.84 -1.62 35.47
CA ARG A 17 33.48 -1.75 36.02
C ARG A 17 33.48 -1.66 37.56
N PRO A 18 32.45 -1.06 38.19
CA PRO A 18 32.06 -1.41 39.54
C PRO A 18 30.78 -2.25 39.59
N SER A 19 30.79 -3.13 40.57
CA SER A 19 29.91 -4.22 40.94
C SER A 19 28.55 -3.79 41.49
N GLU A 20 27.58 -4.70 41.40
CA GLU A 20 26.31 -4.70 42.14
C GLU A 20 26.51 -4.66 43.67
N PRO A 21 25.44 -4.31 44.41
CA PRO A 21 25.11 -5.06 45.61
C PRO A 21 23.69 -5.64 45.60
N HIS A 22 23.61 -6.85 46.14
CA HIS A 22 22.41 -7.61 46.49
C HIS A 22 21.64 -7.04 47.70
N GLN A 23 20.45 -7.63 47.91
CA GLN A 23 19.53 -7.62 49.07
C GLN A 23 18.35 -6.64 48.91
N THR A 24 17.09 -6.96 49.23
CA THR A 24 16.53 -7.99 50.11
C THR A 24 15.04 -8.22 49.81
N ILE A 25 14.56 -9.43 50.04
CA ILE A 25 13.14 -9.83 50.07
C ILE A 25 12.47 -9.26 51.33
N ARG A 26 11.29 -8.63 51.20
CA ARG A 26 10.32 -8.45 52.29
C ARG A 26 8.88 -8.41 51.77
N THR A 27 8.03 -9.23 52.39
CA THR A 27 6.55 -9.19 52.50
C THR A 27 6.21 -9.34 54.00
N PRO A 28 4.96 -9.19 54.46
CA PRO A 28 3.91 -8.18 54.27
C PRO A 28 3.54 -7.53 55.65
N PRO A 29 2.36 -6.88 55.89
CA PRO A 29 1.12 -7.62 56.20
C PRO A 29 -0.22 -6.97 55.76
N ASP A 30 -1.28 -7.77 55.93
CA ASP A 30 -2.72 -7.53 55.74
C ASP A 30 -3.35 -6.52 56.73
N HIS A 31 -4.43 -5.84 56.28
CA HIS A 31 -5.79 -5.78 56.86
C HIS A 31 -6.53 -4.49 56.46
N LEU A 32 -7.73 -4.62 55.89
CA LEU A 32 -8.98 -4.09 56.47
C LEU A 32 -10.20 -4.38 55.58
N GLN A 33 -11.20 -4.97 56.23
CA GLN A 33 -12.55 -5.23 55.77
C GLN A 33 -13.36 -3.93 55.64
N ALA A 34 -14.33 -3.93 54.72
CA ALA A 34 -15.58 -3.18 54.90
C ALA A 34 -16.75 -3.97 54.28
N GLN A 35 -17.71 -4.32 55.15
CA GLN A 35 -19.01 -4.91 54.87
C GLN A 35 -20.03 -3.84 54.45
N SER A 36 -21.04 -4.23 53.66
CA SER A 36 -22.47 -3.84 53.81
C SER A 36 -23.29 -4.67 52.79
N SER A 37 -24.00 -5.72 53.24
CA SER A 37 -25.43 -5.77 53.63
C SER A 37 -26.39 -5.49 52.45
N LEU A 38 -26.95 -6.54 51.83
CA LEU A 38 -28.23 -7.20 52.16
C LEU A 38 -29.48 -6.38 51.81
N ALA A 39 -30.24 -6.87 50.83
CA ALA A 39 -31.70 -6.84 50.80
C ALA A 39 -32.18 -8.01 49.93
N GLU A 40 -32.61 -9.09 50.58
CA GLU A 40 -33.50 -10.11 50.02
C GLU A 40 -34.93 -9.55 50.08
N ASP A 41 -35.79 -9.89 49.11
CA ASP A 41 -37.10 -10.43 49.49
C ASP A 41 -37.78 -11.27 48.38
N SER A 42 -38.08 -12.51 48.76
CA SER A 42 -39.34 -13.26 48.59
C SER A 42 -39.88 -13.56 47.18
N THR A 43 -39.71 -14.80 46.69
CA THR A 43 -40.53 -16.02 46.91
C THR A 43 -41.89 -16.06 46.17
N SER A 44 -42.01 -16.98 45.21
CA SER A 44 -43.19 -17.84 45.09
C SER A 44 -42.83 -19.15 44.39
N HIS A 45 -43.33 -20.23 44.98
CA HIS A 45 -43.01 -21.63 44.74
C HIS A 45 -44.13 -22.32 43.93
N LEU A 46 -43.73 -23.41 43.27
CA LEU A 46 -44.51 -24.60 42.84
C LEU A 46 -44.97 -24.71 41.37
N SER A 47 -44.16 -25.54 40.68
CA SER A 47 -44.57 -26.77 39.97
C SER A 47 -45.32 -26.68 38.65
N SER A 48 -44.64 -27.02 37.55
CA SER A 48 -45.02 -28.24 36.81
C SER A 48 -43.91 -28.69 35.85
N SER A 49 -43.51 -29.94 36.02
CA SER A 49 -42.55 -30.65 35.18
C SER A 49 -43.26 -31.17 33.94
N SER A 50 -42.91 -30.74 32.73
CA SER A 50 -43.09 -31.57 31.54
C SER A 50 -42.44 -31.00 30.27
N ARG A 51 -41.60 -31.85 29.67
CA ARG A 51 -41.18 -31.91 28.26
C ARG A 51 -40.11 -30.92 27.80
N ILE A 52 -38.91 -31.48 27.76
CA ILE A 52 -37.82 -31.15 26.84
C ILE A 52 -38.39 -31.01 25.42
N VAL A 53 -38.61 -29.78 24.97
CA VAL A 53 -38.62 -29.45 23.56
C VAL A 53 -37.26 -28.83 23.29
N ARG A 54 -36.40 -29.58 22.60
CA ARG A 54 -35.17 -29.05 22.01
C ARG A 54 -35.55 -27.82 21.18
N SER A 55 -35.29 -26.64 21.72
CA SER A 55 -35.25 -25.41 20.94
C SER A 55 -34.36 -25.65 19.72
N PRO A 56 -34.83 -25.43 18.48
CA PRO A 56 -33.97 -25.58 17.33
C PRO A 56 -32.81 -24.62 17.53
N ALA A 57 -31.60 -25.16 17.32
CA ALA A 57 -30.36 -24.43 17.43
C ALA A 57 -30.55 -23.01 16.89
N ARG A 58 -30.18 -21.99 17.68
CA ARG A 58 -29.96 -20.63 17.17
C ARG A 58 -29.13 -20.79 15.90
N THR A 59 -29.78 -20.67 14.75
CA THR A 59 -29.10 -20.51 13.48
C THR A 59 -28.16 -19.33 13.69
N LEU A 60 -26.86 -19.61 13.71
CA LEU A 60 -25.83 -18.59 13.62
C LEU A 60 -26.09 -17.86 12.31
N SER A 61 -26.92 -16.82 12.35
CA SER A 61 -27.14 -15.92 11.23
C SER A 61 -25.78 -15.27 10.97
N PHE A 62 -25.05 -15.82 10.00
CA PHE A 62 -23.87 -15.19 9.44
C PHE A 62 -24.38 -13.92 8.76
N ARG A 63 -24.49 -12.83 9.53
CA ARG A 63 -24.95 -11.55 9.01
C ARG A 63 -23.97 -11.14 7.92
N SER A 64 -24.38 -11.25 6.66
CA SER A 64 -23.66 -10.72 5.51
C SER A 64 -23.73 -9.20 5.50
N MET A 65 -22.76 -8.56 4.84
CA MET A 65 -22.68 -7.11 4.71
C MET A 65 -22.32 -6.73 3.28
N GLN A 66 -22.94 -5.66 2.79
CA GLN A 66 -22.55 -5.05 1.53
C GLN A 66 -21.21 -4.36 1.71
N THR A 67 -20.28 -4.65 0.81
CA THR A 67 -18.94 -4.09 0.73
C THR A 67 -18.76 -3.41 -0.61
N LYS A 68 -18.12 -2.25 -0.60
CA LYS A 68 -17.77 -1.45 -1.77
C LYS A 68 -16.25 -1.40 -1.92
N VAL A 69 -15.77 -1.57 -3.14
CA VAL A 69 -14.36 -1.51 -3.50
C VAL A 69 -14.19 -0.55 -4.67
N THR A 70 -13.49 0.55 -4.44
CA THR A 70 -13.07 1.46 -5.53
C THR A 70 -11.90 0.82 -6.27
N LEU A 71 -12.09 0.58 -7.57
CA LEU A 71 -11.09 0.02 -8.46
C LEU A 71 -10.11 1.09 -8.97
N LEU A 72 -9.03 0.67 -9.61
CA LEU A 72 -7.97 1.57 -10.10
C LEU A 72 -8.42 2.45 -11.27
N ASP A 73 -9.45 2.03 -12.01
CA ASP A 73 -10.10 2.83 -13.06
C ASP A 73 -11.17 3.80 -12.51
N GLY A 74 -11.30 3.88 -11.17
CA GLY A 74 -12.28 4.72 -10.49
C GLY A 74 -13.67 4.10 -10.37
N SER A 75 -13.94 2.97 -11.03
CA SER A 75 -15.22 2.29 -10.93
C SER A 75 -15.44 1.67 -9.54
N LEU A 76 -16.70 1.45 -9.17
CA LEU A 76 -17.08 0.92 -7.88
C LEU A 76 -17.58 -0.52 -8.00
N PHE A 77 -16.83 -1.48 -7.47
CA PHE A 77 -17.28 -2.86 -7.33
C PHE A 77 -18.02 -3.03 -6.00
N THR A 78 -19.24 -3.54 -6.05
CA THR A 78 -20.05 -3.81 -4.84
C THR A 78 -20.38 -5.28 -4.74
N CYS A 79 -20.13 -5.90 -3.59
CA CYS A 79 -20.46 -7.30 -3.34
C CYS A 79 -20.93 -7.53 -1.89
N ILE A 80 -21.68 -8.61 -1.68
CA ILE A 80 -22.09 -9.04 -0.34
C ILE A 80 -21.07 -10.06 0.16
N ILE A 81 -20.52 -9.83 1.36
CA ILE A 81 -19.56 -10.72 1.99
C ILE A 81 -19.96 -11.04 3.44
N GLU A 82 -19.64 -12.22 3.92
CA GLU A 82 -19.87 -12.57 5.32
C GLU A 82 -19.03 -11.69 6.25
N LYS A 83 -19.59 -11.23 7.38
CA LYS A 83 -18.85 -10.41 8.37
C LYS A 83 -17.54 -11.03 8.87
N ARG A 84 -17.43 -12.36 8.83
CA ARG A 84 -16.25 -13.12 9.27
C ARG A 84 -15.36 -13.57 8.12
N ALA A 85 -15.71 -13.20 6.88
CA ALA A 85 -14.92 -13.56 5.72
C ALA A 85 -13.50 -13.00 5.84
N ARG A 86 -12.56 -13.77 5.32
CA ARG A 86 -11.20 -13.28 5.12
C ARG A 86 -11.20 -12.36 3.91
N GLY A 87 -10.43 -11.29 3.97
CA GLY A 87 -10.18 -10.30 2.93
C GLY A 87 -9.46 -10.90 1.74
N GLN A 88 -8.84 -12.07 1.91
CA GLN A 88 -8.45 -12.91 0.79
C GLN A 88 -9.68 -13.24 -0.10
N GLN A 89 -10.83 -13.57 0.50
CA GLN A 89 -12.06 -13.82 -0.27
C GLN A 89 -12.54 -12.56 -0.99
N LEU A 90 -12.43 -11.38 -0.35
CA LEU A 90 -12.83 -10.12 -0.98
C LEU A 90 -11.92 -9.78 -2.18
N ILE A 91 -10.60 -9.91 -2.03
CA ILE A 91 -9.69 -9.66 -3.16
C ILE A 91 -9.88 -10.71 -4.26
N ASP A 92 -10.15 -11.97 -3.94
CA ASP A 92 -10.45 -13.00 -4.94
C ASP A 92 -11.70 -12.65 -5.75
N ARG A 93 -12.77 -12.16 -5.10
CA ARG A 93 -13.98 -11.67 -5.80
C ARG A 93 -13.71 -10.46 -6.69
N VAL A 94 -12.87 -9.52 -6.23
CA VAL A 94 -12.46 -8.37 -7.04
C VAL A 94 -11.68 -8.82 -8.27
N CYS A 95 -10.69 -9.69 -8.09
CA CYS A 95 -9.87 -10.23 -9.19
C CYS A 95 -10.70 -11.04 -10.19
N GLU A 96 -11.68 -11.81 -9.71
CA GLU A 96 -12.63 -12.52 -10.57
C GLU A 96 -13.49 -11.54 -11.39
N HIS A 97 -14.03 -10.49 -10.74
CA HIS A 97 -14.84 -9.48 -11.41
C HIS A 97 -14.10 -8.75 -12.53
N ILE A 98 -12.83 -8.37 -12.30
CA ILE A 98 -11.99 -7.69 -13.30
C ILE A 98 -11.20 -8.66 -14.17
N ASN A 99 -11.43 -9.97 -14.03
CA ASN A 99 -10.79 -11.03 -14.80
C ASN A 99 -9.24 -11.01 -14.76
N LEU A 100 -8.64 -10.80 -13.58
CA LEU A 100 -7.19 -10.68 -13.34
C LEU A 100 -6.60 -11.97 -12.75
N LEU A 101 -5.63 -12.60 -13.41
CA LEU A 101 -4.98 -13.82 -12.90
C LEU A 101 -3.70 -13.53 -12.10
N GLU A 102 -2.93 -12.50 -12.46
CA GLU A 102 -1.70 -12.07 -11.77
C GLU A 102 -1.99 -11.28 -10.49
N ARG A 103 -2.86 -11.83 -9.63
CA ARG A 103 -3.42 -11.17 -8.45
C ARG A 103 -2.41 -10.83 -7.36
N ASP A 104 -1.26 -11.52 -7.29
CA ASP A 104 -0.32 -11.40 -6.17
C ASP A 104 0.33 -10.02 -6.06
N TYR A 105 0.31 -9.22 -7.13
CA TYR A 105 0.84 -7.85 -7.12
C TYR A 105 -0.10 -6.83 -6.46
N PHE A 106 -1.35 -7.19 -6.20
CA PHE A 106 -2.40 -6.28 -5.77
C PHE A 106 -2.83 -6.53 -4.33
N CYS A 107 -3.44 -5.52 -3.71
CA CYS A 107 -4.03 -5.62 -2.39
C CYS A 107 -5.29 -4.76 -2.29
N LEU A 108 -6.02 -4.99 -1.20
CA LEU A 108 -7.04 -4.08 -0.74
C LEU A 108 -6.47 -3.21 0.38
N SER A 109 -6.85 -1.95 0.40
CA SER A 109 -6.57 -1.04 1.50
C SER A 109 -7.84 -0.30 1.93
N PHE A 110 -7.83 0.22 3.15
CA PHE A 110 -8.83 1.16 3.64
C PHE A 110 -8.12 2.34 4.28
N ARG A 111 -8.82 3.46 4.43
CA ARG A 111 -8.32 4.61 5.19
C ARG A 111 -8.75 4.44 6.65
N ASP A 112 -7.79 4.47 7.57
CA ASP A 112 -8.10 4.47 9.01
C ASP A 112 -8.63 5.83 9.48
N ALA A 113 -8.96 5.94 10.77
CA ALA A 113 -9.48 7.17 11.37
C ALA A 113 -8.51 8.37 11.23
N ASP A 114 -7.21 8.09 11.10
CA ASP A 114 -6.16 9.09 10.90
C ASP A 114 -5.88 9.33 9.40
N ASN A 115 -6.78 8.87 8.52
CA ASN A 115 -6.69 8.93 7.05
C ASN A 115 -5.46 8.23 6.46
N ASN A 116 -4.80 7.32 7.21
CA ASN A 116 -3.68 6.54 6.69
C ASN A 116 -4.20 5.38 5.85
N LYS A 117 -3.53 5.12 4.73
CA LYS A 117 -3.79 3.94 3.89
C LYS A 117 -3.26 2.69 4.61
N VAL A 118 -4.17 1.83 5.04
CA VAL A 118 -3.85 0.59 5.76
C VAL A 118 -4.19 -0.60 4.85
N PRO A 119 -3.21 -1.46 4.50
CA PRO A 119 -3.49 -2.71 3.82
C PRO A 119 -4.41 -3.59 4.67
N VAL A 120 -5.40 -4.22 4.05
CA VAL A 120 -6.40 -5.02 4.77
C VAL A 120 -5.73 -6.21 5.45
N CYS A 121 -5.71 -6.17 6.79
CA CYS A 121 -5.40 -7.31 7.65
C CYS A 121 -6.64 -7.58 8.51
N LEU A 122 -7.11 -8.81 8.47
CA LEU A 122 -8.50 -9.15 8.72
C LEU A 122 -8.85 -9.32 10.18
N SER A 123 -9.30 -8.25 10.83
CA SER A 123 -10.01 -8.35 12.11
C SER A 123 -10.68 -7.02 12.51
N ALA A 124 -12.00 -6.99 12.30
CA ALA A 124 -13.08 -6.27 13.01
C ALA A 124 -13.13 -4.72 13.13
N CYS A 125 -14.33 -4.22 12.77
CA CYS A 125 -14.95 -2.90 12.96
C CYS A 125 -14.44 -1.70 12.10
N VAL A 126 -15.10 -1.54 10.94
CA VAL A 126 -15.23 -0.33 10.05
C VAL A 126 -14.02 0.01 9.15
N PRO A 127 -14.18 0.40 7.85
CA PRO A 127 -15.37 0.55 6.99
C PRO A 127 -15.56 -0.55 5.93
N TRP A 128 -16.77 -0.63 5.38
CA TRP A 128 -17.14 -1.49 4.24
C TRP A 128 -16.74 -0.89 2.88
N ASN A 129 -15.80 0.06 2.89
CA ASN A 129 -15.30 0.75 1.70
C ASN A 129 -13.79 0.50 1.61
N PHE A 130 -13.38 -0.16 0.54
CA PHE A 130 -11.99 -0.49 0.27
C PHE A 130 -11.53 0.15 -1.03
N SER A 131 -10.22 0.23 -1.21
CA SER A 131 -9.59 0.58 -2.49
C SER A 131 -8.73 -0.58 -2.95
N PHE A 132 -8.86 -0.93 -4.22
CA PHE A 132 -7.97 -1.88 -4.90
C PHE A 132 -6.70 -1.16 -5.33
N ASN A 133 -5.54 -1.71 -5.01
CA ASN A 133 -4.26 -1.04 -5.20
C ASN A 133 -3.15 -2.01 -5.58
N VAL A 134 -2.09 -1.49 -6.20
CA VAL A 134 -0.83 -2.25 -6.34
C VAL A 134 -0.10 -2.24 -5.00
N LYS A 135 0.34 -3.42 -4.57
CA LYS A 135 1.17 -3.65 -3.39
C LYS A 135 2.62 -3.87 -3.76
N PHE A 136 2.88 -4.76 -4.71
CA PHE A 136 4.22 -5.13 -5.12
C PHE A 136 4.47 -4.63 -6.53
N TYR A 137 5.38 -3.67 -6.66
CA TYR A 137 5.77 -3.10 -7.94
C TYR A 137 6.92 -3.93 -8.53
N PRO A 138 6.71 -4.63 -9.67
CA PRO A 138 7.78 -5.42 -10.28
C PRO A 138 8.94 -4.52 -10.71
N PRO A 139 10.20 -4.95 -10.55
CA PRO A 139 11.35 -4.20 -11.06
C PRO A 139 11.35 -4.10 -12.60
N ASN A 140 10.78 -5.10 -13.28
CA ASN A 140 10.60 -5.13 -14.74
C ASN A 140 9.11 -5.29 -15.05
N PRO A 141 8.32 -4.20 -15.03
CA PRO A 141 6.86 -4.27 -15.23
C PRO A 141 6.46 -4.75 -16.64
N THR A 142 7.30 -4.53 -17.65
CA THR A 142 7.07 -5.02 -19.02
C THR A 142 7.17 -6.54 -19.16
N GLN A 143 7.67 -7.25 -18.13
CA GLN A 143 7.73 -8.72 -18.09
C GLN A 143 6.49 -9.37 -17.45
N LEU A 144 5.50 -8.58 -17.01
CA LEU A 144 4.20 -9.12 -16.58
C LEU A 144 3.54 -9.83 -17.76
N SER A 145 2.93 -10.98 -17.51
CA SER A 145 2.42 -11.83 -18.59
C SER A 145 1.16 -11.26 -19.23
N GLU A 146 0.23 -10.74 -18.43
CA GLU A 146 -1.05 -10.27 -18.94
C GLU A 146 -1.07 -8.75 -19.16
N ASP A 147 -1.74 -8.35 -20.24
CA ASP A 147 -1.90 -6.94 -20.60
C ASP A 147 -2.74 -6.17 -19.58
N ILE A 148 -3.80 -6.80 -19.09
CA ILE A 148 -4.66 -6.22 -18.05
C ILE A 148 -3.89 -5.89 -16.76
N THR A 149 -2.89 -6.71 -16.40
CA THR A 149 -2.03 -6.46 -15.23
C THR A 149 -1.19 -5.20 -15.44
N ARG A 150 -0.63 -5.03 -16.64
CA ARG A 150 0.19 -3.87 -17.02
C ARG A 150 -0.65 -2.60 -17.07
N TYR A 151 -1.85 -2.68 -17.65
CA TYR A 151 -2.83 -1.60 -17.64
C TYR A 151 -3.16 -1.13 -16.21
N PHE A 152 -3.53 -2.05 -15.30
CA PHE A 152 -3.82 -1.68 -13.92
C PHE A 152 -2.60 -1.08 -13.18
N LEU A 153 -1.38 -1.56 -13.50
CA LEU A 153 -0.17 -0.95 -12.98
C LEU A 153 0.03 0.49 -13.49
N CYS A 154 -0.23 0.75 -14.78
CA CYS A 154 -0.25 2.10 -15.36
C CYS A 154 -1.24 3.01 -14.63
N LEU A 155 -2.46 2.53 -14.36
CA LEU A 155 -3.48 3.32 -13.63
C LEU A 155 -3.01 3.71 -12.23
N GLN A 156 -2.43 2.77 -11.48
CA GLN A 156 -1.89 3.07 -10.15
C GLN A 156 -0.75 4.10 -10.23
N LEU A 157 0.17 3.95 -11.19
CA LEU A 157 1.32 4.85 -11.33
C LEU A 157 0.91 6.26 -11.79
N ARG A 158 -0.11 6.37 -12.65
CA ARG A 158 -0.70 7.67 -13.02
C ARG A 158 -1.29 8.38 -11.80
N GLN A 159 -2.06 7.68 -10.98
CA GLN A 159 -2.57 8.23 -9.72
C GLN A 159 -1.42 8.69 -8.81
N ASP A 160 -0.31 7.96 -8.77
CA ASP A 160 0.85 8.29 -7.95
C ASP A 160 1.57 9.56 -8.43
N ILE A 161 1.68 9.73 -9.75
CA ILE A 161 2.26 10.93 -10.36
C ILE A 161 1.36 12.14 -10.09
N VAL A 162 0.07 12.04 -10.40
CA VAL A 162 -0.90 13.13 -10.24
C VAL A 162 -1.09 13.55 -8.78
N SER A 163 -1.02 12.60 -7.84
CA SER A 163 -1.06 12.93 -6.40
C SER A 163 0.26 13.45 -5.84
N GLY A 164 1.35 13.45 -6.62
CA GLY A 164 2.69 13.86 -6.18
C GLY A 164 3.42 12.82 -5.32
N ARG A 165 2.84 11.62 -5.14
CA ARG A 165 3.48 10.49 -4.45
C ARG A 165 4.72 9.99 -5.21
N LEU A 166 4.68 10.06 -6.53
CA LEU A 166 5.78 9.74 -7.43
C LEU A 166 6.27 11.02 -8.13
N PRO A 167 7.25 11.73 -7.54
CA PRO A 167 7.72 13.00 -8.10
C PRO A 167 8.40 12.80 -9.45
N CYS A 168 8.04 13.66 -10.40
CA CYS A 168 8.61 13.69 -11.74
C CYS A 168 9.11 15.10 -12.07
N SER A 169 10.15 15.19 -12.91
CA SER A 169 10.54 16.46 -13.53
C SER A 169 9.51 16.90 -14.58
N PHE A 170 9.58 18.13 -15.03
CA PHE A 170 8.73 18.62 -16.13
C PHE A 170 8.83 17.71 -17.37
N ALA A 171 10.05 17.44 -17.84
CA ALA A 171 10.28 16.59 -19.01
C ALA A 171 9.70 15.18 -18.84
N THR A 172 9.83 14.59 -17.64
CA THR A 172 9.24 13.28 -17.36
C THR A 172 7.71 13.34 -17.39
N HIS A 173 7.08 14.36 -16.79
CA HIS A 173 5.62 14.52 -16.89
C HIS A 173 5.16 14.63 -18.34
N THR A 174 5.89 15.39 -19.17
CA THR A 174 5.58 15.53 -20.59
C THR A 174 5.61 14.18 -21.32
N VAL A 175 6.71 13.42 -21.16
CA VAL A 175 6.86 12.11 -21.81
C VAL A 175 5.79 11.13 -21.33
N LEU A 176 5.61 10.99 -20.01
CA LEU A 176 4.62 10.07 -19.45
C LEU A 176 3.18 10.48 -19.78
N GLY A 177 2.90 11.78 -19.83
CA GLY A 177 1.62 12.33 -20.26
C GLY A 177 1.32 12.00 -21.72
N SER A 178 2.31 12.11 -22.62
CA SER A 178 2.15 11.76 -24.03
C SER A 178 1.80 10.29 -24.27
N TYR A 179 2.37 9.37 -23.48
CA TYR A 179 1.97 7.96 -23.55
C TYR A 179 0.61 7.71 -22.92
N THR A 180 0.28 8.44 -21.85
CA THR A 180 -1.02 8.34 -21.17
C THR A 180 -2.17 8.73 -22.10
N ILE A 181 -2.00 9.83 -22.84
CA ILE A 181 -3.04 10.30 -23.76
C ILE A 181 -3.16 9.39 -24.99
N GLN A 182 -2.04 8.88 -25.53
CA GLN A 182 -2.05 7.87 -26.59
C GLN A 182 -2.77 6.58 -26.15
N SER A 183 -2.56 6.13 -24.91
CA SER A 183 -3.22 4.90 -24.44
C SER A 183 -4.72 5.08 -24.15
N GLU A 184 -5.14 6.28 -23.74
CA GLU A 184 -6.54 6.59 -23.43
C GLU A 184 -7.37 6.97 -24.65
N LEU A 185 -6.81 7.77 -25.57
CA LEU A 185 -7.55 8.38 -26.68
C LEU A 185 -7.18 7.82 -28.06
N GLY A 186 -6.03 7.14 -28.17
CA GLY A 186 -5.48 6.72 -29.47
C GLY A 186 -4.68 7.83 -30.14
N ASP A 187 -4.64 7.81 -31.47
CA ASP A 187 -3.90 8.78 -32.27
C ASP A 187 -4.37 10.22 -32.04
N TYR A 188 -3.44 11.17 -32.21
CA TYR A 188 -3.73 12.59 -32.08
C TYR A 188 -4.83 13.05 -33.05
N ASP A 189 -5.83 13.73 -32.51
CA ASP A 189 -6.88 14.44 -33.24
C ASP A 189 -6.90 15.90 -32.74
N PRO A 190 -6.77 16.90 -33.63
CA PRO A 190 -6.75 18.32 -33.25
C PRO A 190 -8.03 18.81 -32.57
N ASP A 191 -9.15 18.11 -32.72
CA ASP A 191 -10.46 18.55 -32.25
C ASP A 191 -10.82 18.01 -30.85
N TYR A 192 -10.00 17.13 -30.26
CA TYR A 192 -10.28 16.62 -28.92
C TYR A 192 -9.77 17.55 -27.82
N VAL A 193 -10.58 17.71 -26.76
CA VAL A 193 -10.17 18.35 -25.50
C VAL A 193 -9.92 17.25 -24.47
N SER A 194 -8.67 17.06 -24.06
CA SER A 194 -8.34 16.09 -23.02
C SER A 194 -8.56 16.68 -21.63
N GLU A 195 -9.50 16.11 -20.88
CA GLU A 195 -9.73 16.43 -19.46
C GLU A 195 -8.76 15.67 -18.51
N LEU A 196 -7.71 15.05 -19.04
CA LEU A 196 -6.78 14.25 -18.25
C LEU A 196 -5.84 15.14 -17.42
N CYS A 197 -5.63 14.73 -16.16
CA CYS A 197 -4.57 15.26 -15.31
C CYS A 197 -3.31 14.41 -15.44
N PHE A 198 -2.17 15.04 -15.70
CA PHE A 198 -0.86 14.43 -15.89
C PHE A 198 0.12 14.75 -14.75
N ALA A 199 -0.11 15.84 -14.02
CA ALA A 199 0.76 16.31 -12.94
C ALA A 199 -0.06 17.01 -11.83
N PRO A 200 0.47 17.12 -10.59
CA PRO A 200 -0.20 17.85 -9.51
C PRO A 200 -0.36 19.34 -9.80
N ASN A 201 0.61 19.93 -10.48
CA ASN A 201 0.65 21.35 -10.86
C ASN A 201 0.73 21.46 -12.39
N GLN A 202 -0.29 20.95 -13.07
CA GLN A 202 -0.35 20.97 -14.54
C GLN A 202 -0.42 22.41 -15.05
N THR A 203 0.46 22.74 -15.99
CA THR A 203 0.52 24.05 -16.64
C THR A 203 0.17 23.93 -18.12
N LYS A 204 -0.28 25.04 -18.72
CA LYS A 204 -0.57 25.11 -20.16
C LYS A 204 0.65 24.73 -21.02
N GLU A 205 1.84 25.17 -20.63
CA GLU A 205 3.10 24.80 -21.31
C GLU A 205 3.33 23.29 -21.28
N MET A 206 3.04 22.62 -20.16
CA MET A 206 3.15 21.17 -20.05
C MET A 206 2.18 20.48 -21.01
N GLU A 207 0.93 20.94 -21.07
CA GLU A 207 -0.09 20.41 -21.98
C GLU A 207 0.34 20.58 -23.44
N GLU A 208 0.82 21.76 -23.84
CA GLU A 208 1.31 22.02 -25.20
C GLU A 208 2.46 21.05 -25.58
N LYS A 209 3.40 20.81 -24.67
CA LYS A 209 4.50 19.87 -24.87
C LYS A 209 4.04 18.41 -24.92
N ILE A 210 3.04 18.04 -24.12
CA ILE A 210 2.43 16.70 -24.17
C ILE A 210 1.77 16.49 -25.55
N MET A 211 1.03 17.48 -26.05
CA MET A 211 0.37 17.43 -27.35
C MET A 211 1.39 17.38 -28.50
N GLU A 212 2.50 18.11 -28.39
CA GLU A 212 3.61 18.03 -29.35
C GLU A 212 4.17 16.61 -29.47
N LEU A 213 4.44 15.94 -28.33
CA LEU A 213 4.89 14.56 -28.34
C LEU A 213 3.80 13.59 -28.80
N HIS A 214 2.53 13.79 -28.41
CA HIS A 214 1.43 12.90 -28.80
C HIS A 214 1.29 12.79 -30.33
N ARG A 215 1.49 13.88 -31.07
CA ARG A 215 1.50 13.87 -32.55
C ARG A 215 2.52 12.90 -33.15
N THR A 216 3.62 12.64 -32.44
CA THR A 216 4.70 11.76 -32.90
C THR A 216 4.38 10.27 -32.70
N HIS A 217 3.37 9.94 -31.87
CA HIS A 217 3.00 8.57 -31.52
C HIS A 217 1.96 7.94 -32.47
N ARG A 218 1.71 8.54 -33.63
CA ARG A 218 0.71 8.06 -34.59
C ARG A 218 0.93 6.59 -34.96
N GLY A 219 -0.13 5.79 -34.88
CA GLY A 219 -0.11 4.35 -35.14
C GLY A 219 0.35 3.49 -33.96
N MET A 220 0.76 4.10 -32.84
CA MET A 220 1.10 3.37 -31.62
C MET A 220 -0.17 2.86 -30.95
N THR A 221 -0.23 1.56 -30.68
CA THR A 221 -1.39 0.98 -29.99
C THR A 221 -1.40 1.37 -28.50
N PRO A 222 -2.56 1.35 -27.82
CA PRO A 222 -2.62 1.62 -26.39
C PRO A 222 -1.71 0.73 -25.53
N ALA A 223 -1.62 -0.55 -25.87
CA ALA A 223 -0.76 -1.50 -25.16
C ALA A 223 0.74 -1.14 -25.33
N GLU A 224 1.16 -0.70 -26.52
CA GLU A 224 2.53 -0.24 -26.75
C GLU A 224 2.83 1.06 -25.99
N ALA A 225 1.90 2.02 -26.00
CA ALA A 225 2.03 3.26 -25.23
C ALA A 225 2.18 2.97 -23.72
N GLU A 226 1.39 2.03 -23.19
CA GLU A 226 1.52 1.54 -21.81
C GLU A 226 2.88 0.89 -21.54
N MET A 227 3.45 0.15 -22.51
CA MET A 227 4.80 -0.43 -22.36
C MET A 227 5.86 0.65 -22.27
N TYR A 228 5.82 1.65 -23.16
CA TYR A 228 6.76 2.77 -23.10
C TYR A 228 6.59 3.61 -21.85
N PHE A 229 5.35 3.80 -21.38
CA PHE A 229 5.08 4.43 -20.08
C PHE A 229 5.78 3.66 -18.95
N LEU A 230 5.57 2.34 -18.88
CA LEU A 230 6.13 1.48 -17.83
C LEU A 230 7.66 1.41 -17.86
N ASP A 231 8.26 1.41 -19.05
CA ASP A 231 9.71 1.41 -19.21
C ASP A 231 10.37 2.72 -18.80
N ASN A 232 9.65 3.84 -18.88
CA ASN A 232 10.14 5.13 -18.41
C ASN A 232 9.90 5.33 -16.91
N VAL A 233 8.69 5.06 -16.42
CA VAL A 233 8.31 5.29 -15.02
C VAL A 233 9.11 4.42 -14.03
N LYS A 234 9.51 3.20 -14.41
CA LYS A 234 10.33 2.31 -13.56
C LYS A 234 11.71 2.88 -13.22
N LYS A 235 12.19 3.85 -14.01
CA LYS A 235 13.50 4.51 -13.81
C LYS A 235 13.45 5.55 -12.69
N LEU A 236 12.27 5.96 -12.24
CA LEU A 236 12.11 6.99 -11.21
C LEU A 236 12.57 6.49 -9.85
N SER A 237 13.20 7.39 -9.09
CA SER A 237 13.84 7.05 -7.81
C SER A 237 12.86 6.60 -6.72
N MET A 238 11.57 6.94 -6.87
CA MET A 238 10.50 6.61 -5.95
C MET A 238 9.51 5.57 -6.50
N TYR A 239 9.83 4.96 -7.66
CA TYR A 239 9.02 3.89 -8.24
C TYR A 239 8.85 2.73 -7.25
N GLY A 240 7.60 2.44 -6.89
CA GLY A 240 7.25 1.34 -6.00
C GLY A 240 7.81 1.46 -4.58
N VAL A 241 8.09 2.68 -4.11
CA VAL A 241 8.61 2.93 -2.76
C VAL A 241 7.45 3.20 -1.80
N ASP A 242 7.28 2.33 -0.80
CA ASP A 242 6.37 2.56 0.33
C ASP A 242 7.10 3.37 1.43
N LEU A 243 6.61 4.59 1.71
CA LEU A 243 7.28 5.57 2.55
C LEU A 243 6.74 5.59 3.98
N HIS A 244 7.66 5.63 4.94
CA HIS A 244 7.38 5.67 6.37
C HIS A 244 8.16 6.78 7.06
N HIS A 245 7.46 7.66 7.77
CA HIS A 245 8.07 8.68 8.61
C HIS A 245 8.84 8.06 9.78
N ALA A 246 10.08 8.48 9.97
CA ALA A 246 10.95 8.05 11.05
C ALA A 246 11.93 9.16 11.46
N ARG A 247 12.72 8.86 12.49
CA ARG A 247 13.90 9.63 12.90
C ARG A 247 15.09 8.69 13.00
N ASP A 248 16.28 9.19 12.70
CA ASP A 248 17.52 8.44 12.93
C ASP A 248 17.94 8.47 14.42
N SER A 249 19.16 7.98 14.71
CA SER A 249 19.73 7.96 16.06
C SER A 249 19.99 9.36 16.63
N GLU A 250 20.16 10.37 15.77
CA GLU A 250 20.40 11.77 16.15
C GLU A 250 19.09 12.56 16.31
N GLY A 251 17.95 11.94 15.99
CA GLY A 251 16.63 12.56 16.09
C GLY A 251 16.24 13.38 14.85
N VAL A 252 17.04 13.34 13.79
CA VAL A 252 16.78 14.01 12.52
C VAL A 252 15.61 13.34 11.81
N ALA A 253 14.67 14.14 11.31
CA ALA A 253 13.52 13.64 10.57
C ALA A 253 13.94 13.07 9.22
N ILE A 254 13.53 11.83 8.95
CA ILE A 254 13.85 11.09 7.74
C ILE A 254 12.63 10.29 7.27
N MET A 255 12.71 9.79 6.04
CA MET A 255 11.73 8.89 5.46
C MET A 255 12.37 7.55 5.11
N LEU A 256 11.83 6.47 5.65
CA LEU A 256 12.23 5.11 5.30
C LEU A 256 11.36 4.63 4.14
N GLY A 257 11.99 4.26 3.03
CA GLY A 257 11.33 3.67 1.86
C GLY A 257 11.54 2.17 1.80
N VAL A 258 10.50 1.40 1.51
CA VAL A 258 10.59 -0.05 1.24
C VAL A 258 10.23 -0.30 -0.22
N CYS A 259 11.07 -1.04 -0.96
CA CYS A 259 10.80 -1.39 -2.35
C CYS A 259 11.30 -2.79 -2.72
N SER A 260 11.15 -3.18 -3.98
CA SER A 260 11.57 -4.49 -4.48
C SER A 260 13.05 -4.81 -4.25
N SER A 261 13.91 -3.80 -4.21
CA SER A 261 15.36 -3.99 -4.09
C SER A 261 15.91 -3.91 -2.66
N GLY A 262 15.17 -3.33 -1.71
CA GLY A 262 15.68 -3.08 -0.37
C GLY A 262 14.94 -2.01 0.41
N LEU A 263 15.62 -1.53 1.45
CA LEU A 263 15.29 -0.35 2.24
C LEU A 263 16.07 0.85 1.76
N LEU A 264 15.42 2.00 1.74
CA LEU A 264 15.96 3.29 1.31
C LEU A 264 15.78 4.30 2.45
N VAL A 265 16.71 5.22 2.59
CA VAL A 265 16.58 6.34 3.53
C VAL A 265 16.60 7.63 2.74
N TYR A 266 15.59 8.46 2.95
CA TYR A 266 15.47 9.77 2.35
C TYR A 266 15.51 10.86 3.41
N ARG A 267 16.15 11.97 3.07
CA ARG A 267 16.15 13.22 3.82
C ARG A 267 15.96 14.34 2.81
N ASP A 268 15.05 15.27 3.10
CA ASP A 268 14.77 16.41 2.22
C ASP A 268 14.48 15.97 0.77
N ARG A 269 13.74 14.85 0.63
CA ARG A 269 13.43 14.16 -0.65
C ARG A 269 14.62 13.58 -1.42
N LEU A 270 15.84 13.73 -0.91
CA LEU A 270 17.05 13.12 -1.47
C LEU A 270 17.30 11.76 -0.82
N ARG A 271 17.63 10.77 -1.64
CA ARG A 271 17.99 9.43 -1.16
C ARG A 271 19.42 9.44 -0.64
N ILE A 272 19.58 9.39 0.68
CA ILE A 272 20.89 9.44 1.35
C ILE A 272 21.51 8.06 1.56
N ASN A 273 20.70 6.99 1.69
CA ASN A 273 21.21 5.65 1.94
C ASN A 273 20.35 4.56 1.29
N ARG A 274 20.97 3.40 1.04
CA ARG A 274 20.33 2.20 0.49
C ARG A 274 20.88 0.94 1.15
N PHE A 275 19.96 0.11 1.64
CA PHE A 275 20.25 -1.22 2.19
C PHE A 275 19.57 -2.27 1.31
N SER A 276 20.35 -2.95 0.46
CA SER A 276 19.84 -4.01 -0.39
C SER A 276 19.45 -5.24 0.43
N TRP A 277 18.41 -5.97 0.00
CA TRP A 277 17.96 -7.17 0.70
C TRP A 277 19.08 -8.18 1.02
N PRO A 278 20.02 -8.51 0.10
CA PRO A 278 21.09 -9.46 0.39
C PRO A 278 22.07 -9.02 1.50
N LYS A 279 22.17 -7.71 1.76
CA LYS A 279 23.04 -7.16 2.82
C LYS A 279 22.37 -7.15 4.18
N ILE A 280 21.05 -7.24 4.25
CA ILE A 280 20.30 -7.21 5.51
C ILE A 280 20.23 -8.62 6.10
N LEU A 281 20.83 -8.81 7.28
CA LEU A 281 20.81 -10.08 8.03
C LEU A 281 19.52 -10.27 8.80
N LYS A 282 19.03 -9.20 9.43
CA LYS A 282 17.86 -9.25 10.31
C LYS A 282 17.13 -7.92 10.35
N ILE A 283 15.81 -7.99 10.36
CA ILE A 283 14.93 -6.85 10.57
C ILE A 283 14.11 -7.12 11.83
N SER A 284 14.07 -6.15 12.74
CA SER A 284 13.33 -6.28 14.00
C SER A 284 12.77 -4.95 14.46
N TYR A 285 11.86 -4.98 15.41
CA TYR A 285 11.33 -3.77 16.03
C TYR A 285 11.06 -4.01 17.52
N LYS A 286 11.19 -2.96 18.33
CA LYS A 286 10.89 -2.97 19.78
C LYS A 286 10.31 -1.64 20.18
N ARG A 287 9.10 -1.65 20.77
CA ARG A 287 8.29 -0.44 21.03
C ARG A 287 8.14 0.35 19.72
N ASN A 288 8.57 1.60 19.66
CA ASN A 288 8.57 2.43 18.46
C ASN A 288 9.91 2.47 17.72
N ASN A 289 10.90 1.67 18.13
CA ASN A 289 12.17 1.57 17.43
C ASN A 289 12.17 0.41 16.43
N PHE A 290 12.75 0.65 15.26
CA PHE A 290 12.94 -0.29 14.16
C PHE A 290 14.44 -0.47 13.93
N TYR A 291 14.90 -1.71 13.76
CA TYR A 291 16.32 -2.04 13.68
C TYR A 291 16.60 -2.93 12.47
N ILE A 292 17.70 -2.63 11.79
CA ILE A 292 18.26 -3.47 10.74
C ILE A 292 19.68 -3.87 11.13
N LYS A 293 19.97 -5.17 11.01
CA LYS A 293 21.32 -5.72 11.17
C LYS A 293 21.88 -5.99 9.78
N ILE A 294 23.03 -5.41 9.46
CA ILE A 294 23.67 -5.49 8.15
C ILE A 294 24.89 -6.41 8.23
N ARG A 295 25.14 -7.16 7.15
CA ARG A 295 26.38 -7.94 6.99
C ARG A 295 27.60 -7.01 7.07
N PRO A 296 28.70 -7.44 7.69
CA PRO A 296 29.96 -6.73 7.56
C PRO A 296 30.34 -6.61 6.07
N GLY A 297 30.81 -5.44 5.65
CA GLY A 297 31.41 -5.27 4.32
C GLY A 297 32.74 -6.00 4.19
N GLU A 298 33.33 -6.01 3.00
CA GLU A 298 34.65 -6.64 2.77
C GLU A 298 35.76 -6.09 3.69
N PHE A 299 35.61 -4.83 4.14
CA PHE A 299 36.57 -4.14 5.01
C PHE A 299 36.09 -3.98 6.46
N ASP A 300 34.83 -4.30 6.75
CA ASP A 300 34.29 -4.24 8.12
C ASP A 300 34.33 -5.63 8.73
N GLN A 301 34.91 -5.76 9.92
CA GLN A 301 34.96 -7.04 10.64
C GLN A 301 33.69 -7.31 11.46
N PHE A 302 32.85 -6.29 11.68
CA PHE A 302 31.72 -6.36 12.62
C PHE A 302 30.36 -6.14 11.95
N GLU A 303 29.36 -6.85 12.46
CA GLU A 303 27.97 -6.66 12.04
C GLU A 303 27.46 -5.31 12.56
N SER A 304 26.96 -4.47 11.66
CA SER A 304 26.42 -3.16 12.03
C SER A 304 24.91 -3.25 12.28
N THR A 305 24.44 -2.74 13.42
CA THR A 305 23.00 -2.60 13.72
C THR A 305 22.61 -1.14 13.67
N ILE A 306 21.69 -0.79 12.76
CA ILE A 306 21.20 0.57 12.56
C ILE A 306 19.78 0.66 13.12
N GLY A 307 19.53 1.69 13.93
CA GLY A 307 18.25 1.93 14.60
C GLY A 307 17.55 3.19 14.08
N PHE A 308 16.23 3.10 13.96
CA PHE A 308 15.35 4.19 13.56
C PHE A 308 14.15 4.28 14.51
N LYS A 309 13.72 5.50 14.84
CA LYS A 309 12.60 5.76 15.74
C LYS A 309 11.37 6.20 14.96
N LEU A 310 10.28 5.47 15.07
CA LEU A 310 8.99 5.83 14.48
C LEU A 310 8.08 6.52 15.49
N LEU A 311 6.99 7.11 14.99
CA LEU A 311 6.00 7.83 15.80
C LEU A 311 5.50 7.01 16.99
N ASN A 312 5.15 5.74 16.75
CA ASN A 312 4.62 4.84 17.78
C ASN A 312 4.86 3.37 17.41
N HIS A 313 4.51 2.46 18.33
CA HIS A 313 4.66 1.02 18.12
C HIS A 313 3.86 0.48 16.93
N ARG A 314 2.68 1.05 16.62
CA ARG A 314 1.87 0.62 15.47
C ARG A 314 2.59 0.93 14.15
N ALA A 315 3.19 2.12 14.04
CA ALA A 315 4.00 2.51 12.88
C ALA A 315 5.24 1.61 12.70
N ALA A 316 5.98 1.36 13.79
CA ALA A 316 7.15 0.46 13.76
C ALA A 316 6.77 -0.97 13.34
N LYS A 317 5.69 -1.52 13.90
CA LYS A 317 5.15 -2.83 13.52
C LYS A 317 4.69 -2.85 12.05
N ARG A 318 4.08 -1.78 11.55
CA ARG A 318 3.65 -1.65 10.15
C ARG A 318 4.85 -1.69 9.21
N LEU A 319 5.86 -0.85 9.44
CA LEU A 319 7.09 -0.85 8.63
C LEU A 319 7.76 -2.23 8.63
N TRP A 320 7.86 -2.86 9.80
CA TRP A 320 8.41 -4.22 9.92
C TRP A 320 7.62 -5.24 9.10
N LYS A 321 6.28 -5.21 9.16
CA LYS A 321 5.44 -6.08 8.32
C LYS A 321 5.67 -5.84 6.83
N VAL A 322 5.69 -4.58 6.39
CA VAL A 322 5.94 -4.21 4.99
C VAL A 322 7.30 -4.74 4.52
N CYS A 323 8.34 -4.62 5.35
CA CYS A 323 9.66 -5.17 5.05
C CYS A 323 9.63 -6.70 4.90
N VAL A 324 8.98 -7.41 5.84
CA VAL A 324 8.84 -8.87 5.77
C VAL A 324 8.11 -9.28 4.49
N GLU A 325 7.00 -8.63 4.17
CA GLU A 325 6.22 -8.94 2.96
C GLU A 325 7.01 -8.70 1.67
N HIS A 326 7.70 -7.56 1.55
CA HIS A 326 8.51 -7.23 0.37
C HIS A 326 9.70 -8.17 0.22
N HIS A 327 10.42 -8.43 1.32
CA HIS A 327 11.52 -9.37 1.30
C HIS A 327 11.03 -10.77 0.90
N SER A 328 9.98 -11.28 1.53
CA SER A 328 9.41 -12.59 1.22
C SER A 328 8.96 -12.69 -0.23
N PHE A 329 8.23 -11.68 -0.74
CA PHE A 329 7.74 -11.68 -2.10
C PHE A 329 8.88 -11.65 -3.13
N PHE A 330 9.82 -10.71 -3.03
CA PHE A 330 10.83 -10.49 -4.07
C PHE A 330 12.08 -11.36 -3.94
N ARG A 331 12.35 -11.97 -2.77
CA ARG A 331 13.63 -12.67 -2.52
C ARG A 331 13.50 -14.17 -2.26
N LEU A 332 12.40 -14.63 -1.65
CA LEU A 332 12.30 -16.05 -1.29
C LEU A 332 11.78 -16.88 -2.46
N LEU A 333 12.23 -18.13 -2.53
CA LEU A 333 11.70 -19.11 -3.49
C LEU A 333 10.25 -19.49 -3.12
N SER A 334 9.99 -19.67 -1.84
CA SER A 334 8.69 -19.98 -1.24
C SER A 334 8.52 -19.23 0.08
N PRO A 335 7.28 -19.03 0.57
CA PRO A 335 7.05 -18.44 1.88
C PRO A 335 7.67 -19.29 2.99
N GLU A 336 8.06 -18.64 4.09
CA GLU A 336 8.56 -19.37 5.27
C GLU A 336 7.48 -20.30 5.85
N GLU A 337 7.85 -21.55 6.11
CA GLU A 337 6.96 -22.52 6.73
C GLU A 337 6.56 -22.07 8.14
N THR A 338 5.28 -22.28 8.49
CA THR A 338 4.81 -22.06 9.86
C THR A 338 5.48 -23.05 10.82
N PRO A 339 6.25 -22.60 11.82
CA PRO A 339 6.86 -23.49 12.79
C PRO A 339 5.78 -24.26 13.56
N LYS A 340 6.02 -25.55 13.79
CA LYS A 340 5.15 -26.37 14.64
C LYS A 340 5.19 -25.83 16.08
N LYS A 341 4.02 -25.40 16.57
CA LYS A 341 3.67 -24.97 17.95
C LYS A 341 4.85 -24.71 18.89
N THR A 342 5.35 -23.46 18.90
CA THR A 342 6.11 -22.91 20.03
C THR A 342 5.42 -21.66 20.58
N LEU A 343 5.35 -21.55 21.90
CA LEU A 343 4.81 -20.40 22.61
C LEU A 343 5.83 -19.24 22.55
N SER A 344 5.99 -18.60 21.39
CA SER A 344 6.85 -17.41 21.29
C SER A 344 6.08 -16.13 21.63
N LEU A 345 6.68 -15.29 22.49
CA LEU A 345 6.21 -13.95 22.83
C LEU A 345 6.68 -12.99 21.74
N GLY A 346 5.76 -12.42 20.97
CA GLY A 346 6.07 -11.49 19.88
C GLY A 346 5.10 -11.55 18.72
N SER A 347 5.36 -10.75 17.68
CA SER A 347 4.57 -10.80 16.44
C SER A 347 4.84 -12.11 15.71
N LYS A 348 3.82 -12.97 15.56
CA LYS A 348 3.87 -14.23 14.79
C LYS A 348 3.58 -14.03 13.30
N PHE A 349 3.50 -12.79 12.85
CA PHE A 349 3.18 -12.46 11.46
C PHE A 349 4.22 -13.04 10.52
N ARG A 350 3.74 -13.67 9.44
CA ARG A 350 4.53 -14.17 8.33
C ARG A 350 3.79 -13.85 7.05
N TYR A 351 4.55 -13.66 5.99
CA TYR A 351 3.98 -13.60 4.64
C TYR A 351 3.47 -14.99 4.24
N SER A 352 2.23 -15.07 3.77
CA SER A 352 1.57 -16.33 3.40
C SER A 352 1.07 -16.37 1.95
N GLY A 353 1.30 -15.31 1.16
CA GLY A 353 0.97 -15.29 -0.27
C GLY A 353 2.04 -15.96 -1.13
N ARG A 354 1.84 -16.05 -2.45
CA ARG A 354 2.90 -16.56 -3.34
C ARG A 354 4.08 -15.60 -3.38
N THR A 355 5.29 -16.12 -3.54
CA THR A 355 6.46 -15.29 -3.86
C THR A 355 6.39 -14.83 -5.32
N GLN A 356 7.21 -13.86 -5.71
CA GLN A 356 7.32 -13.43 -7.10
C GLN A 356 7.72 -14.59 -8.02
N ILE A 357 8.59 -15.49 -7.55
CA ILE A 357 9.04 -16.65 -8.33
C ILE A 357 7.87 -17.61 -8.57
N GLN A 358 7.08 -17.90 -7.54
CA GLN A 358 5.85 -18.71 -7.69
C GLN A 358 4.81 -18.01 -8.55
N SER A 359 4.66 -16.69 -8.41
CA SER A 359 3.72 -15.88 -9.20
C SER A 359 4.09 -15.95 -10.68
N ARG A 360 5.36 -15.71 -11.04
CA ARG A 360 5.85 -15.82 -12.42
C ARG A 360 5.71 -17.22 -13.00
N ARG A 361 5.99 -18.27 -12.21
CA ARG A 361 5.77 -19.66 -12.64
C ARG A 361 4.30 -19.93 -12.95
N ALA A 362 3.39 -19.42 -12.13
CA ALA A 362 1.96 -19.54 -12.39
C ALA A 362 1.52 -18.70 -13.61
N SER A 363 2.04 -17.47 -13.76
CA SER A 363 1.76 -16.62 -14.92
C SER A 363 2.23 -17.27 -16.23
N ALA A 364 3.36 -17.97 -16.22
CA ALA A 364 3.89 -18.69 -17.38
C ALA A 364 3.01 -19.88 -17.83
N GLN A 365 2.08 -20.34 -16.99
CA GLN A 365 1.12 -21.40 -17.33
C GLN A 365 -0.24 -20.83 -17.76
N ILE A 366 -0.40 -19.51 -17.88
CA ILE A 366 -1.64 -18.89 -18.35
C ILE A 366 -1.80 -19.22 -19.84
N SER A 367 -2.78 -20.06 -20.15
CA SER A 367 -3.20 -20.38 -21.51
C SER A 367 -4.63 -19.89 -21.73
N ARG A 368 -4.76 -18.59 -22.03
CA ARG A 368 -6.03 -17.97 -22.43
C ARG A 368 -5.78 -16.80 -23.38
N PRO A 369 -6.75 -16.45 -24.24
CA PRO A 369 -6.71 -15.18 -24.98
C PRO A 369 -6.64 -13.99 -24.01
N ALA A 370 -5.97 -12.91 -24.42
CA ALA A 370 -5.94 -11.68 -23.65
C ALA A 370 -7.37 -11.19 -23.40
N PRO A 371 -7.76 -10.91 -22.14
CA PRO A 371 -9.10 -10.44 -21.85
C PRO A 371 -9.34 -9.09 -22.52
N HIS A 372 -10.54 -8.88 -23.06
CA HIS A 372 -10.94 -7.56 -23.54
C HIS A 372 -11.43 -6.71 -22.36
N PHE A 373 -10.90 -5.50 -22.23
CA PHE A 373 -11.30 -4.54 -21.21
C PHE A 373 -11.27 -3.11 -21.78
N PRO A 374 -12.19 -2.24 -21.36
CA PRO A 374 -12.21 -0.85 -21.80
C PRO A 374 -11.03 -0.10 -21.17
N ARG A 375 -10.18 0.54 -22.00
CA ARG A 375 -9.05 1.36 -21.54
C ARG A 375 -9.42 2.82 -21.27
N CYS A 376 -10.44 3.33 -21.96
CA CYS A 376 -10.86 4.74 -21.86
C CYS A 376 -11.63 5.01 -20.56
N ILE A 377 -11.00 5.72 -19.63
CA ILE A 377 -11.63 6.17 -18.38
C ILE A 377 -12.43 7.47 -18.62
N SER A 378 -11.93 8.36 -19.47
CA SER A 378 -12.49 9.70 -19.71
C SER A 378 -13.92 9.67 -20.27
N LYS A 379 -14.24 8.76 -21.19
CA LYS A 379 -15.60 8.62 -21.74
C LYS A 379 -16.64 8.18 -20.70
N ARG A 380 -16.26 7.46 -19.64
CA ARG A 380 -17.18 7.10 -18.55
C ARG A 380 -17.59 8.29 -17.69
N ASN A 381 -16.66 9.21 -17.42
CA ASN A 381 -16.97 10.43 -16.67
C ASN A 381 -17.79 11.43 -17.51
N MET A 382 -17.56 11.48 -18.82
CA MET A 382 -18.40 12.25 -19.76
C MET A 382 -19.84 11.75 -19.82
N LEU A 383 -20.05 10.42 -19.89
CA LEU A 383 -21.40 9.83 -19.92
C LEU A 383 -22.13 9.93 -18.57
N SER A 384 -21.40 9.90 -17.45
CA SER A 384 -21.99 10.02 -16.10
C SER A 384 -22.43 11.45 -15.74
N ARG A 385 -21.93 12.48 -16.46
CA ARG A 385 -22.34 13.89 -16.26
C ARG A 385 -23.46 14.35 -17.18
N SER A 386 -23.82 13.56 -18.20
CA SER A 386 -24.84 13.93 -19.19
C SER A 386 -26.27 13.52 -18.80
N LEU A 387 -26.50 12.97 -17.60
CA LEU A 387 -27.81 12.52 -17.12
C LEU A 387 -28.06 12.99 -15.67
N ASP A 388 -27.89 14.27 -15.40
CA ASP A 388 -28.62 14.91 -14.30
C ASP A 388 -28.70 16.42 -14.50
N GLY A 389 -29.91 16.93 -14.69
CA GLY A 389 -30.16 18.34 -14.97
C GLY A 389 -31.56 18.63 -15.50
N GLY A 390 -32.57 17.93 -14.97
CA GLY A 390 -33.96 18.26 -15.21
C GLY A 390 -34.39 19.52 -14.44
N THR A 391 -35.09 20.40 -15.16
CA THR A 391 -36.24 21.21 -14.72
C THR A 391 -36.07 22.17 -13.54
N HIS A 392 -36.18 23.46 -13.80
CA HIS A 392 -36.97 24.38 -12.97
C HIS A 392 -37.74 25.39 -13.85
N PRO A 393 -38.90 25.89 -13.38
CA PRO A 393 -40.04 26.27 -14.21
C PRO A 393 -40.13 27.77 -14.51
N ASP A 394 -40.93 28.08 -15.53
CA ASP A 394 -41.41 29.42 -15.90
C ASP A 394 -41.98 30.22 -14.72
N GLN A 395 -41.62 31.51 -14.67
CA GLN A 395 -42.49 32.61 -14.25
C GLN A 395 -42.04 33.91 -14.95
N SER A 396 -42.78 34.27 -16.02
CA SER A 396 -43.41 35.58 -16.33
C SER A 396 -42.65 36.90 -16.13
N ILE A 397 -42.76 37.99 -16.90
CA ILE A 397 -43.51 38.48 -18.08
C ILE A 397 -43.05 39.96 -18.26
N LEU A 398 -43.21 40.54 -19.47
CA LEU A 398 -43.26 41.98 -19.84
C LEU A 398 -41.96 42.83 -19.87
N SER A 399 -41.49 43.14 -21.08
CA SER A 399 -41.63 44.49 -21.71
C SER A 399 -40.85 44.52 -23.05
N SER A 400 -41.60 44.57 -24.15
CA SER A 400 -41.70 45.70 -25.09
C SER A 400 -40.67 45.68 -26.24
N SER A 401 -41.21 45.30 -27.40
CA SER A 401 -40.77 45.61 -28.76
C SER A 401 -40.73 47.12 -29.05
N LEU A 402 -40.00 47.47 -30.13
CA LEU A 402 -39.72 48.78 -30.76
C LEU A 402 -38.33 49.30 -30.34
N SER A 403 -37.37 49.51 -31.23
CA SER A 403 -37.47 50.32 -32.45
C SER A 403 -36.41 49.97 -33.51
N ALA A 404 -36.78 50.20 -34.77
CA ALA A 404 -35.97 50.14 -35.97
C ALA A 404 -35.01 51.35 -36.11
N ASN A 405 -34.13 51.22 -37.11
CA ASN A 405 -33.32 52.24 -37.80
C ASN A 405 -32.09 52.81 -37.09
N SER A 406 -30.92 52.37 -37.56
CA SER A 406 -30.03 53.16 -38.43
C SER A 406 -28.89 52.31 -38.96
#